data_AF-A0A5C3KG81-F1
#
_entry.id   AF-A0A5C3KG81-F1
#
_cell.length_a   1.000
_cell.length_b   1.000
_cell.length_c   1.000
_cell.angle_alpha   90.00
_cell.angle_beta   90.00
_cell.angle_gamma   90.00
#
_symmetry.space_group_name_H-M   'P 1'
#
loop_
_entity.id
_entity.type
_entity.pdbx_description
1 polymer ?
#
loop_
_entity_poly.entity_id
_entity_poly.type
_entity_poly.pdbx_seq_one_letter_code
_entity_poly.pdbx_strand_id
1 'polypeptide(L)'
;MPSASHNPLPLVRIVATWNGEEYAIVDLTGTCAGSKIRDQILYKLQVPLESRADYFIYLSEIGSLAIGTPLNDEQLYYVCAERGDPSGSLKFFVSKSAYM
;
A
#
# COMPACT_ATOMS: atom_id res chain seq x y z
N MET A 1 17.58 13.88 11.23
CA MET A 1 17.52 12.62 10.47
C MET A 1 17.36 13.01 9.00
N PRO A 2 18.28 12.67 8.09
CA PRO A 2 18.10 13.00 6.68
C PRO A 2 16.94 12.17 6.12
N SER A 3 15.88 12.84 5.72
CA SER A 3 14.73 12.25 5.04
C SER A 3 15.25 11.58 3.77
N ALA A 4 15.08 10.27 3.63
CA ALA A 4 15.42 9.56 2.40
C ALA A 4 14.69 10.25 1.23
N SER A 5 15.45 10.96 0.40
CA SER A 5 14.96 11.64 -0.79
C SER A 5 14.68 10.58 -1.85
N HIS A 6 13.52 9.97 -1.73
CA HIS A 6 12.99 9.05 -2.72
C HIS A 6 12.53 9.84 -3.94
N ASN A 7 12.80 9.30 -5.13
CA ASN A 7 12.33 9.88 -6.37
C ASN A 7 10.78 9.79 -6.41
N PRO A 8 10.06 10.77 -6.96
CA PRO A 8 8.62 10.61 -7.18
C PRO A 8 8.35 9.35 -8.02
N LEU A 9 7.40 8.54 -7.57
CA LEU A 9 6.90 7.42 -8.34
C LEU A 9 6.37 7.94 -9.69
N PRO A 10 6.61 7.21 -10.80
CA PRO A 10 6.00 7.51 -12.08
C PRO A 10 4.47 7.29 -12.01
N LEU A 11 3.81 7.11 -13.15
CA LEU A 11 2.38 6.79 -13.20
C LEU A 11 2.13 5.38 -12.64
N VAL A 12 1.97 5.29 -11.33
CA VAL A 12 1.77 4.04 -10.58
C VAL A 12 0.38 4.01 -10.00
N ARG A 13 -0.35 2.94 -10.32
CA ARG A 13 -1.62 2.62 -9.69
C ARG A 13 -1.47 1.32 -8.95
N ILE A 14 -2.14 1.22 -7.81
CA ILE A 14 -2.21 -0.02 -7.04
C ILE A 14 -3.67 -0.28 -6.70
N VAL A 15 -3.93 -1.49 -6.26
CA VAL A 15 -5.24 -1.90 -5.78
C VAL A 15 -5.13 -2.27 -4.31
N ALA A 16 -6.03 -1.79 -3.48
CA ALA A 16 -6.07 -2.09 -2.06
C ALA A 16 -7.43 -2.70 -1.68
N THR A 17 -7.44 -3.64 -0.74
CA THR A 17 -8.66 -4.25 -0.19
C THR A 17 -8.50 -4.55 1.28
N TRP A 18 -9.62 -4.60 2.03
CA TRP A 18 -9.66 -4.98 3.44
C TRP A 18 -10.41 -6.30 3.68
N ASN A 19 -11.22 -6.75 2.71
CA ASN A 19 -12.01 -7.99 2.79
C ASN A 19 -11.67 -8.99 1.67
N GLY A 20 -10.86 -8.61 0.67
CA GLY A 20 -10.56 -9.47 -0.48
C GLY A 20 -11.65 -9.51 -1.55
N GLU A 21 -12.74 -8.77 -1.35
CA GLU A 21 -13.92 -8.75 -2.23
C GLU A 21 -14.08 -7.37 -2.87
N GLU A 22 -13.89 -6.31 -2.08
CA GLU A 22 -13.96 -4.92 -2.50
C GLU A 22 -12.56 -4.36 -2.71
N TYR A 23 -12.26 -4.00 -3.95
CA TYR A 23 -10.97 -3.51 -4.38
C TYR A 23 -11.05 -2.02 -4.73
N ALA A 24 -10.26 -1.21 -4.04
CA ALA A 24 -10.12 0.22 -4.28
C ALA A 24 -8.85 0.52 -5.08
N ILE A 25 -8.98 1.25 -6.18
CA ILE A 25 -7.84 1.72 -6.96
C ILE A 25 -7.26 2.98 -6.30
N VAL A 26 -5.95 2.95 -6.04
CA VAL A 26 -5.19 4.06 -5.45
C VAL A 26 -4.18 4.54 -6.47
N ASP A 27 -4.25 5.83 -6.80
CA ASP A 27 -3.27 6.48 -7.66
C ASP A 27 -2.13 7.04 -6.80
N LEU A 28 -0.91 6.56 -7.04
CA LEU A 28 0.29 6.91 -6.29
C LEU A 28 1.21 7.85 -7.09
N THR A 29 0.75 8.36 -8.24
CA THR A 29 1.57 9.16 -9.15
C THR A 29 2.17 10.36 -8.44
N GLY A 30 3.49 10.55 -8.56
CA GLY A 30 4.20 11.66 -7.91
C GLY A 30 4.49 11.47 -6.43
N THR A 31 4.12 10.33 -5.83
CA THR A 31 4.41 10.05 -4.42
C THR A 31 5.88 9.71 -4.22
N CYS A 32 6.51 10.32 -3.23
CA CYS A 32 7.94 10.17 -2.95
C CYS A 32 8.20 9.65 -1.52
N ALA A 33 7.23 9.00 -0.88
CA ALA A 33 7.43 8.45 0.47
C ALA A 33 6.47 7.30 0.76
N GLY A 34 6.99 6.25 1.38
CA GLY A 34 6.22 5.11 1.86
C GLY A 34 5.06 5.47 2.77
N SER A 35 5.29 6.39 3.69
CA SER A 35 4.26 6.88 4.62
C SER A 35 3.11 7.58 3.89
N LYS A 36 3.39 8.27 2.78
CA LYS A 36 2.35 8.87 1.92
C LYS A 36 1.57 7.81 1.15
N ILE A 37 2.23 6.77 0.67
CA ILE A 37 1.58 5.62 0.01
C ILE A 37 0.62 4.94 0.99
N ARG A 38 1.09 4.64 2.21
CA ARG A 38 0.27 4.09 3.29
C ARG A 38 -0.94 4.97 3.59
N ASP A 39 -0.72 6.28 3.74
CA ASP A 39 -1.79 7.24 4.01
C ASP A 39 -2.86 7.22 2.90
N GLN A 40 -2.44 7.21 1.63
CA GLN A 40 -3.34 7.15 0.49
C GLN A 40 -4.12 5.85 0.41
N ILE A 41 -3.49 4.71 0.70
CA ILE A 41 -4.17 3.40 0.78
C ILE A 41 -5.27 3.45 1.84
N LEU A 42 -4.92 3.84 3.06
CA LEU A 42 -5.85 3.86 4.19
C LEU A 42 -6.96 4.90 3.99
N TYR A 43 -6.62 6.06 3.42
CA TYR A 43 -7.60 7.07 3.04
C TYR A 43 -8.61 6.55 2.00
N LYS A 44 -8.14 5.83 0.97
CA LYS A 44 -9.01 5.25 -0.05
C LYS A 44 -9.93 4.16 0.48
N LEU A 45 -9.47 3.40 1.46
CA LEU A 45 -10.28 2.42 2.19
C LEU A 45 -11.15 3.04 3.28
N GLN A 46 -11.22 4.38 3.36
CA GLN A 46 -12.02 5.12 4.34
C GLN A 46 -11.66 4.81 5.80
N VAL A 47 -10.40 4.43 6.05
CA VAL A 47 -9.90 4.16 7.39
C VAL A 47 -9.71 5.48 8.16
N PRO A 48 -10.32 5.63 9.35
CA PRO A 48 -10.18 6.82 10.20
C PRO A 48 -8.71 7.08 10.54
N LEU A 49 -8.29 8.36 10.52
CA LEU A 49 -6.90 8.76 10.79
C LEU A 49 -6.39 8.24 12.13
N GLU A 50 -7.24 8.28 13.17
CA GLU A 50 -6.95 7.79 14.52
C GLU A 50 -6.63 6.30 14.58
N SER A 51 -7.21 5.51 13.69
CA SER A 51 -7.06 4.05 13.66
C SER A 51 -5.94 3.60 12.71
N ARG A 52 -5.36 4.48 11.89
CA ARG A 52 -4.40 4.10 10.83
C ARG A 52 -3.16 3.39 11.35
N ALA A 53 -2.73 3.69 12.57
CA ALA A 53 -1.57 3.07 13.19
C ALA A 53 -1.79 1.58 13.53
N ASP A 54 -3.05 1.15 13.69
CA ASP A 54 -3.41 -0.23 14.01
C ASP A 54 -3.53 -1.13 12.77
N TYR A 55 -3.39 -0.56 11.57
CA TYR A 55 -3.53 -1.32 10.32
C TYR A 55 -2.18 -1.74 9.76
N PHE A 56 -2.12 -3.01 9.40
CA PHE A 56 -1.02 -3.64 8.68
C PHE A 56 -1.37 -3.71 7.20
N ILE A 57 -0.37 -3.49 6.35
CA ILE A 57 -0.50 -3.58 4.89
C ILE A 57 0.37 -4.75 4.42
N TYR A 58 -0.25 -5.69 3.70
CA TYR A 58 0.39 -6.87 3.14
C TYR A 58 0.37 -6.80 1.62
N LEU A 59 1.34 -7.46 1.00
CA LEU A 59 1.23 -7.77 -0.42
C LEU A 59 0.12 -8.82 -0.62
N SER A 60 -0.63 -8.70 -1.71
CA SER A 60 -1.70 -9.63 -2.06
C SER A 60 -1.60 -10.01 -3.54
N GLU A 61 -2.04 -11.23 -3.87
CA GLU A 61 -2.15 -11.74 -5.24
C GLU A 61 -3.48 -12.48 -5.40
N ILE A 62 -3.84 -12.80 -6.64
CA ILE A 62 -5.07 -13.56 -6.90
C ILE A 62 -4.96 -14.92 -6.21
N GLY A 63 -5.89 -15.20 -5.30
CA GLY A 63 -5.91 -16.42 -4.49
C GLY A 63 -5.13 -16.34 -3.16
N SER A 64 -4.49 -15.22 -2.85
CA SER A 64 -3.82 -15.02 -1.56
C SER A 64 -4.02 -13.60 -1.00
N LEU A 65 -4.69 -13.50 0.15
CA LEU A 65 -5.01 -12.22 0.79
C LEU A 65 -3.78 -11.58 1.44
N ALA A 66 -2.96 -12.34 2.16
CA ALA A 66 -1.77 -11.82 2.82
C ALA A 66 -0.55 -12.66 2.42
N ILE A 67 0.42 -12.03 1.78
CA ILE A 67 1.66 -12.67 1.34
C ILE A 67 2.82 -12.12 2.16
N GLY A 68 3.49 -13.03 2.86
CA GLY A 68 4.66 -12.70 3.68
C GLY A 68 4.30 -11.84 4.90
N THR A 69 5.25 -10.99 5.30
CA THR A 69 5.13 -10.10 6.46
C THR A 69 4.51 -8.76 6.09
N PRO A 70 3.90 -8.04 7.05
CA PRO A 70 3.39 -6.70 6.79
C PRO A 70 4.52 -5.76 6.36
N LEU A 71 4.26 -4.96 5.34
CA LEU A 71 5.21 -4.04 4.74
C LEU A 71 5.32 -2.76 5.59
N ASN A 72 6.54 -2.38 5.91
CA ASN A 72 6.83 -1.07 6.49
C ASN A 72 6.81 0.03 5.39
N ASP A 73 6.93 1.30 5.78
CA ASP A 73 6.86 2.42 4.83
C ASP A 73 7.95 2.31 3.74
N GLU A 74 9.18 1.99 4.12
CA GLU A 74 10.29 1.88 3.17
C GLU A 74 10.07 0.74 2.15
N GLN A 75 9.60 -0.41 2.63
CA GLN A 75 9.23 -1.55 1.80
C GLN A 75 8.05 -1.23 0.88
N LEU A 76 7.02 -0.51 1.36
CA LEU A 76 5.90 -0.07 0.52
C LEU A 76 6.38 0.80 -0.64
N TYR A 77 7.26 1.76 -0.37
CA TYR A 77 7.84 2.58 -1.42
C TYR A 77 8.63 1.72 -2.42
N TYR A 78 9.50 0.84 -1.93
CA TYR A 78 10.34 0.01 -2.79
C TYR A 78 9.50 -0.92 -3.68
N VAL A 79 8.48 -1.58 -3.12
CA VAL A 79 7.57 -2.45 -3.86
C VAL A 79 6.82 -1.66 -4.94
N CYS A 80 6.28 -0.48 -4.60
CA CYS A 80 5.59 0.37 -5.57
C CYS A 80 6.54 0.95 -6.64
N ALA A 81 7.82 1.18 -6.31
CA ALA A 81 8.80 1.67 -7.26
C ALA A 81 9.29 0.58 -8.21
N GLU A 82 9.48 -0.65 -7.72
CA GLU A 82 10.02 -1.77 -8.50
C GLU A 82 8.95 -2.47 -9.33
N ARG A 83 7.75 -2.65 -8.75
CA ARG A 83 6.68 -3.48 -9.33
C ARG A 83 5.41 -2.68 -9.66
N GLY A 84 5.38 -1.39 -9.34
CA GLY A 84 4.26 -0.52 -9.66
C GLY A 84 4.14 -0.27 -11.15
N ASP A 85 2.91 -0.34 -11.62
CA ASP A 85 2.57 -0.16 -13.02
C ASP A 85 1.31 0.72 -13.16
N PRO A 86 1.10 1.36 -14.31
CA PRO A 86 -0.06 2.22 -14.56
C PRO A 86 -1.38 1.44 -14.65
N SER A 87 -1.35 0.12 -14.83
CA SER A 87 -2.55 -0.72 -14.97
C SER A 87 -3.09 -1.20 -13.63
N GLY A 88 -2.35 -1.06 -12.53
CA GLY A 88 -2.82 -1.48 -11.21
C GLY A 88 -2.66 -2.98 -10.95
N SER A 89 -1.55 -3.57 -11.39
CA SER A 89 -1.31 -5.01 -11.21
C SER A 89 -0.93 -5.35 -9.76
N LEU A 90 -0.29 -4.40 -9.06
CA LEU A 90 0.04 -4.52 -7.64
C LEU A 90 -1.21 -4.47 -6.76
N LYS A 91 -1.39 -5.48 -5.91
CA LYS A 91 -2.47 -5.54 -4.93
C LYS A 91 -1.95 -5.57 -3.50
N PHE A 92 -2.64 -4.86 -2.64
CA PHE A 92 -2.38 -4.79 -1.21
C PHE A 92 -3.62 -5.18 -0.43
N PHE A 93 -3.38 -5.84 0.69
CA PHE A 93 -4.41 -6.20 1.64
C PHE A 93 -4.15 -5.52 2.96
N VAL A 94 -5.21 -4.95 3.53
CA VAL A 94 -5.16 -4.15 4.74
C VAL A 94 -5.92 -4.86 5.84
N SER A 95 -5.24 -5.10 6.96
CA SER A 95 -5.82 -5.82 8.09
C SER A 95 -5.43 -5.17 9.41
N LYS A 96 -6.35 -5.19 10.37
CA LYS A 96 -6.09 -4.79 11.76
C LYS A 96 -5.37 -5.89 12.56
N SER A 97 -5.45 -7.14 12.10
CA SER A 97 -4.82 -8.29 12.73
C SER A 97 -3.58 -8.71 11.95
N ALA A 98 -2.52 -9.05 12.68
CA ALA A 98 -1.37 -9.72 12.08
C ALA A 98 -1.82 -11.09 11.55
N TYR A 99 -1.75 -11.29 10.22
CA TYR A 99 -1.91 -12.62 9.65
C TYR A 99 -0.55 -13.33 9.77
N MET A 100 -0.52 -14.43 10.53
CA MET A 100 0.67 -15.23 10.83
C MET A 100 0.67 -16.49 9.97
#